data_AF-A0A090M480-F1
#
_entry.id   AF-A0A090M480-F1
#
_cell.length_a   1.000
_cell.length_b   1.000
_cell.length_c   1.000
_cell.angle_alpha   90.00
_cell.angle_beta   90.00
_cell.angle_gamma   90.00
#
_symmetry.space_group_name_H-M   'P 1'
#
loop_
_entity.id
_entity.type
_entity.pdbx_description
1 polymer ?
#
loop_
_entity_poly.entity_id
_entity_poly.type
_entity_poly.pdbx_seq_one_letter_code
_entity_poly.pdbx_strand_id
1 'polypeptide(L)'
;MGASAFTAAFGAVSGIGIAAFANGLRKVPAFAQPWKHVAAAGVGAAALVWSADVEDTLRADVEGLRAERRERNAEYMADVRSKR
;
A
#
# COMPACT_ATOMS: atom_id res chain seq x y z
N MET A 1 8.78 -9.92 -1.41
CA MET A 1 7.56 -10.77 -1.59
C MET A 1 6.75 -10.68 -0.30
N GLY A 2 6.19 -9.50 -0.02
CA GLY A 2 5.57 -9.19 1.28
C GLY A 2 4.05 -9.08 1.22
N ALA A 3 3.42 -9.39 0.09
CA ALA A 3 1.98 -9.39 0.00
C ALA A 3 1.42 -10.63 0.73
N SER A 4 1.08 -10.44 2.00
CA SER A 4 0.47 -11.50 2.80
C SER A 4 -0.80 -12.01 2.12
N ALA A 5 -1.07 -13.32 2.22
CA ALA A 5 -2.34 -13.89 1.75
C ALA A 5 -3.55 -13.15 2.34
N PHE A 6 -3.38 -12.56 3.53
CA PHE A 6 -4.34 -11.66 4.14
C PHE A 6 -4.54 -10.36 3.35
N THR A 7 -3.49 -9.66 2.91
CA THR A 7 -3.59 -8.44 2.08
C THR A 7 -4.35 -8.72 0.79
N ALA A 8 -4.03 -9.84 0.12
CA ALA A 8 -4.72 -10.26 -1.10
C ALA A 8 -6.20 -10.60 -0.81
N ALA A 9 -6.47 -11.36 0.25
CA ALA A 9 -7.84 -11.71 0.65
C ALA A 9 -8.66 -10.47 1.05
N PHE A 10 -8.06 -9.54 1.80
CA PHE A 10 -8.67 -8.29 2.20
C PHE A 10 -8.99 -7.44 0.97
N GLY A 11 -8.05 -7.30 0.04
CA GLY A 11 -8.27 -6.61 -1.23
C GLY A 11 -9.37 -7.24 -2.08
N ALA A 12 -9.41 -8.58 -2.14
CA ALA A 12 -10.47 -9.30 -2.83
C ALA A 12 -11.85 -9.01 -2.24
N VAL A 13 -11.98 -9.09 -0.91
CA VAL A 13 -13.23 -8.80 -0.21
C VAL A 13 -13.64 -7.33 -0.38
N SER A 14 -12.69 -6.40 -0.28
CA SER A 14 -12.93 -4.97 -0.54
C SER A 14 -13.44 -4.75 -1.97
N GLY A 15 -12.83 -5.39 -2.97
CA GLY A 15 -13.27 -5.32 -4.36
C GLY A 15 -14.69 -5.83 -4.57
N ILE A 16 -15.03 -6.97 -3.98
CA ILE A 16 -16.41 -7.52 -3.99
C ILE A 16 -17.39 -6.54 -3.33
N GLY A 17 -17.01 -5.98 -2.18
CA GLY A 17 -17.80 -5.01 -1.44
C GLY A 17 -18.07 -3.73 -2.24
N ILE A 18 -17.06 -3.19 -2.91
CA ILE A 18 -17.19 -2.01 -3.79
C ILE A 18 -18.14 -2.31 -4.95
N ALA A 19 -18.01 -3.49 -5.59
CA ALA A 19 -18.90 -3.88 -6.68
C ALA A 19 -20.36 -4.06 -6.20
N ALA A 20 -20.56 -4.66 -5.02
CA ALA A 20 -21.88 -4.80 -4.40
C ALA A 20 -22.48 -3.44 -4.02
N PHE A 21 -21.66 -2.54 -3.48
CA PHE A 21 -22.06 -1.16 -3.17
C PHE A 21 -22.47 -0.40 -4.42
N ALA A 22 -21.69 -0.51 -5.51
CA ALA A 22 -22.02 0.12 -6.80
C ALA A 22 -23.36 -0.39 -7.37
N ASN A 23 -23.67 -1.67 -7.20
CA ASN A 23 -24.97 -2.23 -7.58
C ASN A 23 -26.10 -1.69 -6.68
N GLY A 24 -25.86 -1.56 -5.38
CA GLY A 24 -26.78 -0.91 -4.45
C GLY A 24 -27.11 0.54 -4.84
N LEU A 25 -26.11 1.32 -5.24
CA LEU A 25 -26.31 2.69 -5.75
C LEU A 25 -27.16 2.72 -7.04
N ARG A 26 -27.06 1.68 -7.87
CA ARG A 26 -27.87 1.51 -9.10
C ARG A 26 -29.27 0.94 -8.83
N LYS A 27 -29.62 0.66 -7.56
CA LYS A 27 -30.88 0.04 -7.15
C LYS A 27 -31.13 -1.32 -7.83
N VAL A 28 -30.06 -2.05 -8.15
CA VAL A 28 -30.14 -3.44 -8.64
C VAL A 28 -29.70 -4.40 -7.54
N PRO A 29 -30.09 -5.69 -7.59
CA PRO A 29 -29.62 -6.67 -6.62
C PRO A 29 -28.10 -6.64 -6.48
N ALA A 30 -27.60 -6.75 -5.25
CA ALA A 30 -26.18 -6.56 -4.94
C ALA A 30 -25.25 -7.42 -5.82
N PHE A 31 -25.69 -8.64 -6.16
CA PHE A 31 -24.95 -9.60 -6.99
C PHE A 31 -25.60 -9.88 -8.34
N ALA A 32 -26.32 -8.91 -8.92
CA ALA A 32 -26.99 -9.09 -10.21
C ALA A 32 -26.04 -9.51 -11.35
N GLN A 33 -24.75 -9.19 -11.26
CA GLN A 33 -23.73 -9.53 -12.27
C GLN A 33 -22.51 -10.20 -11.61
N PRO A 34 -22.59 -11.49 -11.23
CA PRO A 34 -21.60 -12.19 -10.41
C PRO A 34 -20.16 -12.10 -10.95
N TRP A 35 -19.98 -12.19 -12.27
CA TRP A 35 -18.66 -12.12 -12.90
C TRP A 35 -17.95 -10.78 -12.71
N LYS A 36 -18.70 -9.68 -12.54
CA LYS A 36 -18.11 -8.39 -12.22
C LYS A 36 -17.53 -8.36 -10.80
N HIS A 37 -18.10 -9.12 -9.87
CA HIS A 37 -17.55 -9.23 -8.51
C HIS A 37 -16.27 -10.05 -8.48
N VAL A 38 -16.18 -11.11 -9.31
CA VAL A 38 -14.93 -11.88 -9.47
C VAL A 38 -13.82 -11.00 -10.05
N ALA A 39 -14.13 -10.23 -11.11
CA ALA A 39 -13.18 -9.27 -11.67
C ALA A 39 -12.77 -8.21 -10.63
N ALA A 40 -13.74 -7.65 -9.90
CA ALA A 40 -13.47 -6.66 -8.85
C ALA A 40 -12.65 -7.24 -7.70
N ALA A 41 -12.85 -8.50 -7.33
CA ALA A 41 -12.04 -9.21 -6.35
C ALA A 41 -10.57 -9.31 -6.82
N GLY A 42 -10.36 -9.72 -8.07
CA GLY A 42 -9.02 -9.80 -8.65
C GLY A 42 -8.31 -8.45 -8.68
N VAL A 43 -9.02 -7.40 -9.11
CA VAL A 43 -8.50 -6.02 -9.13
C VAL A 43 -8.19 -5.53 -7.72
N GLY A 44 -9.09 -5.73 -6.76
CA GLY A 44 -8.90 -5.29 -5.38
C GLY A 44 -7.73 -6.00 -4.69
N ALA A 45 -7.59 -7.31 -4.91
CA ALA A 45 -6.46 -8.09 -4.40
C ALA A 45 -5.13 -7.56 -4.97
N ALA A 46 -5.04 -7.42 -6.29
CA ALA A 46 -3.83 -6.93 -6.95
C ALA A 46 -3.47 -5.51 -6.50
N ALA A 47 -4.47 -4.62 -6.37
CA ALA A 47 -4.27 -3.24 -5.96
C ALA A 47 -3.69 -3.12 -4.54
N LEU A 48 -4.23 -3.88 -3.57
CA LEU A 48 -3.71 -3.83 -2.20
C LEU A 48 -2.37 -4.55 -2.03
N VAL A 49 -2.14 -5.64 -2.77
CA VAL A 49 -0.83 -6.28 -2.85
C VAL A 49 0.22 -5.29 -3.34
N TRP A 50 -0.06 -4.62 -4.47
CA TRP A 50 0.83 -3.60 -5.03
C TRP A 50 1.04 -2.44 -4.06
N SER A 51 -0.02 -1.95 -3.42
CA SER A 51 0.07 -0.87 -2.44
C SER A 51 0.95 -1.24 -1.24
N ALA A 52 0.91 -2.48 -0.77
CA ALA A 52 1.76 -2.94 0.31
C ALA A 52 3.23 -3.01 -0.10
N ASP A 53 3.53 -3.52 -1.30
CA ASP A 53 4.91 -3.53 -1.83
C ASP A 53 5.47 -2.12 -2.02
N VAL A 54 4.63 -1.16 -2.43
CA VAL A 54 5.00 0.27 -2.52
C VAL A 54 5.33 0.86 -1.15
N GLU A 55 4.51 0.59 -0.13
CA GLU A 55 4.76 1.04 1.26
C GLU A 55 6.08 0.48 1.81
N ASP A 56 6.36 -0.80 1.58
CA ASP A 56 7.64 -1.42 2.00
C ASP A 56 8.84 -0.74 1.32
N THR A 57 8.71 -0.42 0.04
CA THR A 57 9.76 0.28 -0.73
C THR A 57 9.97 1.70 -0.21
N LEU A 58 8.89 2.47 -0.05
CA LEU A 58 8.95 3.83 0.47
C LEU A 58 9.53 3.88 1.88
N ARG A 59 9.19 2.89 2.72
CA ARG A 59 9.75 2.77 4.06
C ARG A 59 11.27 2.60 4.00
N ALA A 60 11.76 1.69 3.16
CA ALA A 60 13.20 1.46 3.00
C ALA A 60 13.92 2.73 2.51
N ASP A 61 13.33 3.45 1.54
CA ASP A 61 13.88 4.71 1.03
C ASP A 61 13.96 5.78 2.11
N VAL A 62 12.90 5.94 2.91
CA VAL A 62 12.87 6.91 4.02
C VAL A 62 13.89 6.55 5.10
N GLU A 63 14.07 5.26 5.40
CA GLU A 63 15.08 4.79 6.34
C GLU A 63 16.51 5.09 5.84
N GLY A 64 16.77 4.90 4.53
CA GLY A 64 18.03 5.27 3.88
C GLY A 64 18.31 6.77 3.96
N LEU A 65 17.35 7.61 3.58
CA LEU A 65 17.49 9.07 3.66
C LEU A 65 17.73 9.56 5.09
N ARG A 66 17.13 8.90 6.08
CA ARG A 66 17.38 9.21 7.50
C ARG A 66 18.78 8.82 7.94
N ALA A 67 19.31 7.69 7.46
CA ALA A 67 20.68 7.27 7.76
C ALA A 67 21.70 8.26 7.20
N GLU A 68 21.59 8.62 5.92
CA GLU A 68 22.46 9.62 5.28
C GLU A 68 22.43 10.96 6.01
N ARG A 69 21.24 11.43 6.42
CA ARG A 69 21.12 12.68 7.18
C ARG A 69 21.81 12.60 8.53
N ARG A 70 21.75 11.46 9.23
CA ARG A 70 22.46 11.28 10.50
C ARG A 70 23.98 11.35 10.31
N GLU A 71 24.50 10.71 9.27
CA GLU A 71 25.94 10.71 8.95
C GLU A 71 26.43 12.13 8.62
N ARG A 72 25.76 12.83 7.70
CA ARG A 72 26.13 14.22 7.36
C ARG A 72 26.05 15.16 8.57
N ASN A 73 25.04 14.99 9.42
CA ASN A 73 24.93 15.79 10.64
C ASN A 73 26.07 15.49 11.62
N ALA A 74 26.47 14.22 11.74
CA ALA A 74 27.60 13.84 12.60
C ALA A 74 28.92 14.44 12.09
N GLU A 75 29.15 14.42 10.78
CA GLU A 75 30.31 15.04 10.13
C GLU A 75 30.33 16.56 10.36
N TYR A 76 29.21 17.25 10.09
CA TYR A 76 29.07 18.68 10.35
C TYR A 76 29.37 19.04 11.81
N MET A 77 28.84 18.27 12.77
CA MET A 77 29.08 18.50 14.19
C MET A 77 30.52 18.15 14.63
N ALA A 78 31.23 17.28 13.90
CA ALA A 78 32.65 17.04 14.12
C ALA A 78 33.49 18.23 13.64
N ASP A 79 33.19 18.78 12.45
CA ASP A 79 33.84 19.99 11.93
C ASP A 79 33.65 21.19 12.87
N VAL A 80 32.41 21.45 13.31
CA VAL A 80 32.10 22.52 14.27
C VAL A 80 32.89 22.37 15.57
N ARG A 81 33.03 21.14 16.09
CA ARG A 81 33.82 20.89 17.30
C ARG A 81 35.31 21.08 17.09
N SER A 82 35.84 20.78 15.90
CA SER A 82 37.27 20.96 15.60
C SER A 82 37.69 22.42 15.49
N LYS A 83 36.75 23.31 15.16
CA LYS A 83 36.95 24.75 15.00
C LYS A 83 36.77 25.57 16.29
N ARG A 84 36.38 24.93 17.39
CA ARG A 84 36.13 25.56 18.70
C ARG A 84 37.27 25.27 19.66
#